data_AF-A0A1F9LM49-F1
#
_entry.id   AF-A0A1F9LM49-F1
#
_cell.length_a   1.000
_cell.length_b   1.000
_cell.length_c   1.000
_cell.angle_alpha   90.00
_cell.angle_beta   90.00
_cell.angle_gamma   90.00
#
_symmetry.space_group_name_H-M   'P 1'
#
loop_
_entity.id
_entity.type
_entity.pdbx_description
1 polymer ?
#
loop_
_entity_poly.entity_id
_entity_poly.type
_entity_poly.pdbx_seq_one_letter_code
_entity_poly.pdbx_strand_id
1 'polypeptide(L)'
;MNFYLVFFLSSYLLVFLGLAGLFLTEELSSPYLLLAAACLALGALGEARTRKGFLPEIAANIAMLAVFVLTLFPIFVLQAPPLQELVHFLLALQAVKLLAPKKGRDWLQLYLLSFFSLLAAAALSVEVSFAAIFVCYLFAAPWVLVLFHLKTATESAGKIPDLESRLLSWSLFRLVGGLNVILLLLTLFFFVSFPRLGTGFFGNSWATGSAVTGFSDHLALGEVAEIQKNNAVAMRVSIEPRVPQRGEFYWRGVALDFFDGRKWRKSSSDTTPLKRRGESYLVGEPVSNTALLVRQRITLEPSGSAAFFTLSGPVAVSGRIPYVFQDSLGNLQSAFPLPFQISYEVLSHPEAGRQGGIPTSDALQLPATDSRIIQLSHRVTDGTNDEVKKARALERYLRETYRYSLTDLPVGEGDPLAVFLFDIRQGNCEYFASSLAVMLRSLGIPSRVVNGYLGGEWNPYGEYYLIRQSNAHSWVEAYFADRGWVTLDPTPPVLRPSGSDLLSSFTHLVDFLRMRWYRHVINFSFGDQYQIFTAIKRPDIWFGSGLRHFSLTELRKWLPAFTSSWIGLPLLLGCLALGWHWLKKIKSGK
;
A
#
# COMPACT_ATOMS: atom_id res chain seq x y z
N MET A 1 -11.32 42.50 9.15
CA MET A 1 -11.03 41.60 8.00
C MET A 1 -12.34 41.42 7.28
N ASN A 2 -12.41 41.76 6.00
CA ASN A 2 -13.68 41.86 5.26
C ASN A 2 -14.43 40.53 5.29
N PHE A 3 -15.66 40.52 5.83
CA PHE A 3 -16.52 39.33 5.93
C PHE A 3 -16.64 38.59 4.59
N TYR A 4 -16.82 39.33 3.49
CA TYR A 4 -16.95 38.74 2.16
C TYR A 4 -15.69 37.96 1.75
N LEU A 5 -14.50 38.44 2.14
CA LEU A 5 -13.25 37.73 1.87
C LEU A 5 -13.15 36.45 2.69
N VAL A 6 -13.53 36.48 3.97
CA VAL A 6 -13.53 35.28 4.83
C VAL A 6 -14.54 34.25 4.33
N PHE A 7 -15.76 34.68 4.00
CA PHE A 7 -16.79 33.83 3.41
C PHE A 7 -16.32 33.21 2.09
N PHE A 8 -15.75 34.03 1.20
CA PHE A 8 -15.23 33.59 -0.09
C PHE A 8 -14.11 32.55 0.06
N LEU A 9 -13.07 32.85 0.86
CA LEU A 9 -11.95 31.94 1.09
C LEU A 9 -12.40 30.63 1.74
N SER A 10 -13.28 30.70 2.74
CA SER A 10 -13.80 29.51 3.43
C SER A 10 -14.64 28.65 2.48
N SER A 11 -15.46 29.27 1.62
CA SER A 11 -16.29 28.57 0.64
C SER A 11 -15.46 27.83 -0.40
N TYR A 12 -14.44 28.49 -0.96
CA TYR A 12 -13.53 27.87 -1.92
C TYR A 12 -12.64 26.80 -1.27
N LEU A 13 -12.26 26.97 0.00
CA LEU A 13 -11.57 25.93 0.77
C LEU A 13 -12.44 24.67 0.91
N LEU A 14 -13.74 24.82 1.21
CA LEU A 14 -14.64 23.67 1.32
C LEU A 14 -14.81 22.93 -0.02
N VAL A 15 -14.93 23.68 -1.12
CA VAL A 15 -14.97 23.10 -2.47
C VAL A 15 -13.66 22.38 -2.80
N PHE A 16 -12.53 23.01 -2.49
CA PHE A 16 -11.21 22.40 -2.66
C PHE A 16 -11.06 21.11 -1.87
N LEU A 17 -11.49 21.06 -0.61
CA LEU A 17 -11.42 19.84 0.21
C LEU A 17 -12.25 18.68 -0.40
N GLY A 18 -13.44 18.98 -0.95
CA GLY A 18 -14.23 17.98 -1.67
C GLY A 18 -13.54 17.44 -2.93
N LEU A 19 -12.92 18.33 -3.72
CA LEU A 19 -12.14 17.95 -4.91
C LEU A 19 -10.86 17.19 -4.56
N ALA A 20 -10.15 17.64 -3.53
CA ALA A 20 -8.91 17.02 -3.07
C ALA A 20 -9.15 15.59 -2.59
N GLY A 21 -10.33 15.29 -2.02
CA GLY A 21 -10.74 13.92 -1.73
C GLY A 21 -10.76 13.03 -2.97
N LEU A 22 -11.35 13.49 -4.07
CA LEU A 22 -11.37 12.77 -5.35
C LEU A 22 -9.96 12.66 -5.96
N PHE A 23 -9.10 13.65 -5.79
CA PHE A 23 -7.74 13.61 -6.32
C PHE A 23 -6.88 12.53 -5.67
N LEU A 24 -7.18 12.17 -4.42
CA LEU A 24 -6.49 11.09 -3.70
C LEU A 24 -6.92 9.68 -4.14
N THR A 25 -7.96 9.53 -4.96
CA THR A 25 -8.41 8.19 -5.37
C THR A 25 -7.57 7.61 -6.51
N GLU A 26 -6.71 8.39 -7.16
CA GLU A 26 -5.89 8.01 -8.34
C GLU A 26 -6.67 7.48 -9.57
N GLU A 27 -7.99 7.28 -9.46
CA GLU A 27 -8.92 6.91 -10.55
C GLU A 27 -9.07 7.98 -11.65
N LEU A 28 -8.65 9.21 -11.36
CA LEU A 28 -8.78 10.34 -12.28
C LEU A 28 -7.49 10.56 -13.07
N SER A 29 -7.62 10.57 -14.40
CA SER A 29 -6.50 10.92 -15.25
C SER A 29 -6.04 12.38 -15.06
N SER A 30 -4.75 12.63 -15.25
CA SER A 30 -4.12 13.95 -15.08
C SER A 30 -4.84 15.11 -15.77
N PRO A 31 -5.45 14.96 -16.97
CA PRO A 31 -6.23 16.03 -17.60
C PRO A 31 -7.43 16.51 -16.78
N TYR A 32 -8.17 15.61 -16.12
CA TYR A 32 -9.32 16.00 -15.30
C TYR A 32 -8.89 16.76 -14.04
N LEU A 33 -7.75 16.37 -13.45
CA LEU A 33 -7.16 17.07 -12.30
C LEU A 33 -6.78 18.51 -12.66
N LEU A 34 -6.08 18.67 -13.79
CA LEU A 34 -5.67 19.99 -14.28
C LEU A 34 -6.88 20.87 -14.63
N LEU A 35 -7.91 20.29 -15.24
CA LEU A 35 -9.14 21.00 -15.57
C LEU A 35 -9.87 21.45 -14.30
N ALA A 36 -10.06 20.57 -13.32
CA ALA A 36 -10.72 20.92 -12.06
C ALA A 36 -9.96 22.00 -11.29
N ALA A 37 -8.62 21.90 -11.21
CA ALA A 37 -7.77 22.91 -10.60
C ALA A 37 -7.84 24.27 -11.34
N ALA A 38 -7.82 24.24 -12.67
CA ALA A 38 -7.97 25.44 -13.50
C ALA A 38 -9.34 26.09 -13.30
N CYS A 39 -10.43 25.32 -13.29
CA CYS A 39 -11.78 25.83 -13.04
C CYS A 39 -11.94 26.41 -11.63
N LEU A 40 -11.31 25.81 -10.62
CA LEU A 40 -11.28 26.35 -9.26
C LEU A 40 -10.54 27.68 -9.21
N ALA A 41 -9.35 27.77 -9.82
CA ALA A 41 -8.54 28.99 -9.85
C ALA A 41 -9.20 30.11 -10.65
N LEU A 42 -9.71 29.80 -11.85
CA LEU A 42 -10.46 30.75 -12.68
C LEU A 42 -11.75 31.17 -12.01
N GLY A 43 -12.51 30.24 -11.42
CA GLY A 43 -13.71 30.56 -10.67
C GLY A 43 -13.42 31.55 -9.53
N ALA A 44 -12.35 31.30 -8.77
CA ALA A 44 -11.90 32.18 -7.69
C ALA A 44 -11.48 33.57 -8.19
N LEU A 45 -10.72 33.62 -9.29
CA LEU A 45 -10.28 34.87 -9.91
C LEU A 45 -11.47 35.71 -10.42
N GLY A 46 -12.44 35.05 -11.08
CA GLY A 46 -13.63 35.71 -11.62
C GLY A 46 -14.52 36.27 -10.51
N GLU A 47 -14.69 35.52 -9.44
CA GLU A 47 -15.45 35.96 -8.28
C GLU A 47 -14.77 37.13 -7.55
N ALA A 48 -13.43 37.05 -7.37
CA ALA A 48 -12.66 38.11 -6.73
C ALA A 48 -12.64 39.42 -7.54
N ARG A 49 -12.63 39.33 -8.88
CA ARG A 49 -12.46 40.50 -9.77
C ARG A 49 -13.78 41.12 -10.22
N THR A 50 -14.77 40.32 -10.61
CA THR A 50 -15.98 40.82 -11.30
C THR A 50 -17.29 40.42 -10.64
N ARG A 51 -17.31 39.40 -9.76
CA ARG A 51 -18.53 38.79 -9.18
C ARG A 51 -19.59 38.33 -10.19
N LYS A 52 -19.26 38.32 -11.49
CA LYS A 52 -20.16 37.96 -12.59
C LYS A 52 -19.86 36.59 -13.19
N GLY A 53 -18.82 35.92 -12.73
CA GLY A 53 -18.31 34.69 -13.34
C GLY A 53 -17.73 34.94 -14.75
N PHE A 54 -17.24 33.87 -15.37
CA PHE A 54 -16.73 33.87 -16.74
C PHE A 54 -17.75 33.31 -17.74
N LEU A 55 -18.69 32.48 -17.28
CA LEU A 55 -19.74 31.88 -18.12
C LEU A 55 -21.10 32.58 -17.91
N PRO A 56 -21.78 33.03 -18.98
CA PRO A 56 -23.16 33.49 -18.91
C PRO A 56 -24.11 32.40 -18.37
N GLU A 57 -25.18 32.80 -17.66
CA GLU A 57 -26.13 31.86 -17.02
C GLU A 57 -26.75 30.86 -18.01
N ILE A 58 -27.09 31.32 -19.22
CA ILE A 58 -27.64 30.46 -20.29
C ILE A 58 -26.61 29.42 -20.73
N ALA A 59 -25.37 29.85 -20.98
CA ALA A 59 -24.29 28.95 -21.39
C ALA A 59 -23.97 27.93 -20.30
N ALA A 60 -23.96 28.34 -19.02
CA ALA A 60 -23.78 27.43 -17.90
C ALA A 60 -24.91 26.39 -17.81
N ASN A 61 -26.17 26.79 -18.02
CA ASN A 61 -27.30 25.86 -18.01
C ASN A 61 -27.25 24.85 -19.15
N ILE A 62 -26.90 25.30 -20.37
CA ILE A 62 -26.70 24.42 -21.52
C ILE A 62 -25.54 23.45 -21.24
N ALA A 63 -24.43 23.95 -20.70
CA ALA A 63 -23.28 23.11 -20.34
C ALA A 63 -23.64 22.06 -19.28
N MET A 64 -24.43 22.40 -18.26
CA MET A 64 -24.89 21.41 -17.26
C MET A 64 -25.76 20.31 -17.89
N LEU A 65 -26.67 20.66 -18.81
CA LEU A 65 -27.47 19.68 -19.52
C LEU A 65 -26.61 18.79 -20.42
N ALA A 66 -25.63 19.39 -21.11
CA ALA A 66 -24.68 18.64 -21.93
C ALA A 66 -23.85 17.67 -21.08
N VAL A 67 -23.34 18.11 -19.92
CA VAL A 67 -22.62 17.26 -18.96
C VAL A 67 -23.48 16.07 -18.52
N PHE A 68 -24.76 16.30 -18.22
CA PHE A 68 -25.69 15.22 -17.87
C PHE A 68 -25.82 14.18 -18.99
N VAL A 69 -26.02 14.61 -20.23
CA VAL A 69 -26.15 13.68 -21.37
C VAL A 69 -24.83 12.96 -21.67
N LEU A 70 -23.71 13.69 -21.66
CA LEU A 70 -22.39 13.16 -22.00
C LEU A 70 -21.87 12.15 -20.98
N THR A 71 -22.24 12.27 -19.70
CA THR A 71 -21.83 11.31 -18.66
C THR A 71 -22.78 10.11 -18.56
N LEU A 72 -24.04 10.23 -18.97
CA LEU A 72 -24.94 9.08 -19.07
C LEU A 72 -24.65 8.19 -20.28
N PHE A 73 -24.15 8.76 -21.39
CA PHE A 73 -23.87 8.01 -22.61
C PHE A 73 -22.88 6.83 -22.40
N PRO A 74 -21.71 7.01 -21.76
CA PRO A 74 -20.79 5.90 -21.49
C PRO A 74 -21.41 4.79 -20.63
N ILE A 75 -22.25 5.14 -19.65
CA ILE A 75 -22.91 4.17 -18.77
C ILE A 75 -23.84 3.25 -19.58
N PHE A 76 -24.72 3.82 -20.38
CA PHE A 76 -25.75 3.04 -21.09
C PHE A 76 -25.25 2.43 -22.40
N VAL A 77 -24.32 3.08 -23.09
CA VAL A 77 -23.86 2.67 -24.43
C VAL A 77 -22.54 1.91 -24.37
N LEU A 78 -21.56 2.42 -23.61
CA LEU A 78 -20.22 1.80 -23.51
C LEU A 78 -20.12 0.82 -22.35
N GLN A 79 -21.19 0.64 -21.57
CA GLN A 79 -21.21 -0.19 -20.35
C GLN A 79 -20.09 0.21 -19.37
N ALA A 80 -19.77 1.50 -19.32
CA ALA A 80 -18.74 2.03 -18.43
C ALA A 80 -19.14 1.89 -16.95
N PRO A 81 -18.17 1.77 -16.01
CA PRO A 81 -18.45 1.65 -14.59
C PRO A 81 -19.25 2.87 -14.07
N PRO A 82 -20.48 2.70 -13.53
CA PRO A 82 -21.34 3.82 -13.16
C PRO A 82 -20.73 4.76 -12.12
N LEU A 83 -19.94 4.23 -11.18
CA LEU A 83 -19.32 5.02 -10.12
C LEU A 83 -18.24 5.97 -10.67
N GLN A 84 -17.45 5.52 -11.65
CA GLN A 84 -16.42 6.33 -12.28
C GLN A 84 -17.06 7.48 -13.08
N GLU A 85 -18.12 7.18 -13.84
CA GLU A 85 -18.87 8.20 -14.57
C GLU A 85 -19.61 9.18 -13.66
N LEU A 86 -20.08 8.73 -12.49
CA LEU A 86 -20.60 9.62 -11.46
C LEU A 86 -19.55 10.62 -10.97
N VAL A 87 -18.29 10.20 -10.80
CA VAL A 87 -17.20 11.12 -10.45
C VAL A 87 -16.95 12.15 -11.55
N HIS A 88 -16.88 11.71 -12.82
CA HIS A 88 -16.74 12.64 -13.96
C HIS A 88 -17.90 13.65 -14.01
N PHE A 89 -19.13 13.18 -13.76
CA PHE A 89 -20.32 14.02 -13.71
C PHE A 89 -20.23 15.07 -12.60
N LEU A 90 -19.84 14.68 -11.38
CA LEU A 90 -19.67 15.60 -10.24
C LEU A 90 -18.60 16.66 -10.54
N LEU A 91 -17.45 16.25 -11.07
CA LEU A 91 -16.36 17.17 -11.44
C LEU A 91 -16.79 18.18 -12.51
N ALA A 92 -17.46 17.70 -13.56
CA ALA A 92 -17.89 18.55 -14.66
C ALA A 92 -18.99 19.53 -14.23
N LEU A 93 -19.97 19.09 -13.43
CA LEU A 93 -20.97 19.99 -12.85
C LEU A 93 -20.34 21.05 -11.94
N GLN A 94 -19.40 20.65 -11.09
CA GLN A 94 -18.71 21.56 -10.18
C GLN A 94 -17.86 22.57 -10.96
N ALA A 95 -17.18 22.15 -12.03
CA ALA A 95 -16.42 23.02 -12.92
C ALA A 95 -17.32 24.08 -13.59
N VAL A 96 -18.45 23.67 -14.17
CA VAL A 96 -19.41 24.62 -14.78
C VAL A 96 -19.94 25.61 -13.74
N LYS A 97 -20.29 25.13 -12.54
CA LYS A 97 -20.79 25.98 -11.45
C LYS A 97 -19.74 26.93 -10.90
N LEU A 98 -18.47 26.53 -10.84
CA LEU A 98 -17.36 27.40 -10.42
C LEU A 98 -17.14 28.57 -11.39
N LEU A 99 -17.41 28.38 -12.68
CA LEU A 99 -17.23 29.40 -13.71
C LEU A 99 -18.48 30.29 -13.93
N ALA A 100 -19.66 29.83 -13.53
CA ALA A 100 -20.91 30.59 -13.59
C ALA A 100 -20.96 31.74 -12.55
N PRO A 101 -21.84 32.74 -12.71
CA PRO A 101 -22.17 33.71 -11.67
C PRO A 101 -22.79 33.01 -10.46
N LYS A 102 -22.42 33.42 -9.23
CA LYS A 102 -22.90 32.79 -7.99
C LYS A 102 -23.98 33.63 -7.33
N LYS A 103 -25.22 33.14 -7.34
CA LYS A 103 -26.31 33.63 -6.47
C LYS A 103 -26.29 32.85 -5.14
N GLY A 104 -27.10 33.25 -4.17
CA GLY A 104 -27.17 32.55 -2.86
C GLY A 104 -27.38 31.04 -2.98
N ARG A 105 -28.28 30.60 -3.87
CA ARG A 105 -28.52 29.17 -4.15
C ARG A 105 -27.35 28.43 -4.80
N ASP A 106 -26.53 29.12 -5.59
CA ASP A 106 -25.41 28.49 -6.31
C ASP A 106 -24.28 28.10 -5.35
N TRP A 107 -24.10 28.86 -4.26
CA TRP A 107 -23.18 28.47 -3.17
C TRP A 107 -23.61 27.17 -2.50
N LEU A 108 -24.89 27.01 -2.19
CA LEU A 108 -25.42 25.77 -1.61
C LEU A 108 -25.22 24.58 -2.56
N GLN A 109 -25.41 24.80 -3.88
CA GLN A 109 -25.14 23.77 -4.89
C GLN A 109 -23.65 23.39 -4.94
N LEU A 110 -22.73 24.36 -4.84
CA LEU A 110 -21.29 24.08 -4.77
C LEU A 110 -20.90 23.29 -3.52
N TYR A 111 -21.52 23.58 -2.37
CA TYR A 111 -21.31 22.83 -1.13
C TYR A 111 -21.89 21.41 -1.21
N LEU A 112 -23.06 21.26 -1.84
CA LEU A 112 -23.67 19.96 -2.05
C LEU A 112 -22.83 19.11 -3.02
N LEU A 113 -22.34 19.70 -4.10
CA LEU A 113 -21.42 19.05 -5.03
C LEU A 113 -20.11 18.66 -4.34
N SER A 114 -19.53 19.53 -3.49
CA SER A 114 -18.31 19.18 -2.75
C SER A 114 -18.53 18.06 -1.73
N PHE A 115 -19.73 18.01 -1.12
CA PHE A 115 -20.13 16.92 -0.23
C PHE A 115 -20.25 15.60 -0.99
N PHE A 116 -20.91 15.60 -2.16
CA PHE A 116 -21.01 14.40 -2.98
C PHE A 116 -19.66 13.96 -3.55
N SER A 117 -18.77 14.91 -3.90
CA SER A 117 -17.38 14.60 -4.27
C SER A 117 -16.64 13.90 -3.12
N LEU A 118 -16.79 14.40 -1.88
CA LEU A 118 -16.20 13.76 -0.70
C LEU A 118 -16.80 12.36 -0.46
N LEU A 119 -18.11 12.19 -0.66
CA LEU A 119 -18.79 10.90 -0.51
C LEU A 119 -18.32 9.89 -1.56
N ALA A 120 -18.19 10.31 -2.81
CA ALA A 120 -17.65 9.47 -3.88
C ALA A 120 -16.18 9.10 -3.60
N ALA A 121 -15.37 10.05 -3.12
CA ALA A 121 -14.01 9.78 -2.67
C ALA A 121 -13.95 8.77 -1.52
N ALA A 122 -14.88 8.85 -0.56
CA ALA A 122 -14.98 7.89 0.55
C ALA A 122 -15.31 6.47 0.07
N ALA A 123 -16.07 6.34 -1.01
CA ALA A 123 -16.42 5.05 -1.60
C ALA A 123 -15.26 4.43 -2.41
N LEU A 124 -14.36 5.26 -2.93
CA LEU A 124 -13.26 4.86 -3.80
C LEU A 124 -11.90 4.76 -3.07
N SER A 125 -11.71 5.48 -1.96
CA SER A 125 -10.42 5.54 -1.25
C SER A 125 -10.40 4.70 0.02
N VAL A 126 -9.30 3.97 0.23
CA VAL A 126 -8.98 3.29 1.49
C VAL A 126 -7.79 3.93 2.22
N GLU A 127 -7.27 5.04 1.72
CA GLU A 127 -6.03 5.65 2.20
C GLU A 127 -6.20 6.53 3.44
N VAL A 128 -5.14 6.66 4.24
CA VAL A 128 -5.12 7.53 5.42
C VAL A 128 -5.19 9.01 5.05
N SER A 129 -4.64 9.37 3.89
CA SER A 129 -4.67 10.74 3.37
C SER A 129 -6.11 11.24 3.20
N PHE A 130 -7.04 10.36 2.79
CA PHE A 130 -8.46 10.67 2.74
C PHE A 130 -9.02 11.01 4.11
N ALA A 131 -8.61 10.29 5.17
CA ALA A 131 -9.06 10.57 6.55
C ALA A 131 -8.72 12.01 6.99
N ALA A 132 -7.53 12.50 6.63
CA ALA A 132 -7.13 13.87 6.93
C ALA A 132 -8.02 14.90 6.20
N ILE A 133 -8.31 14.67 4.92
CA ILE A 133 -9.23 15.53 4.15
C ILE A 133 -10.64 15.49 4.72
N PHE A 134 -11.14 14.30 5.07
CA PHE A 134 -12.45 14.10 5.66
C PHE A 134 -12.59 14.89 6.97
N VAL A 135 -11.60 14.81 7.87
CA VAL A 135 -11.59 15.59 9.12
C VAL A 135 -11.58 17.09 8.83
N CYS A 136 -10.70 17.57 7.95
CA CYS A 136 -10.67 18.98 7.55
C CYS A 136 -12.03 19.43 6.98
N TYR A 137 -12.68 18.60 6.16
CA TYR A 137 -14.00 18.89 5.60
C TYR A 137 -15.08 18.95 6.69
N LEU A 138 -15.07 18.00 7.65
CA LEU A 138 -16.01 17.98 8.77
C LEU A 138 -15.94 19.26 9.61
N PHE A 139 -14.75 19.84 9.81
CA PHE A 139 -14.60 21.12 10.51
C PHE A 139 -14.94 22.33 9.65
N ALA A 140 -14.59 22.30 8.36
CA ALA A 140 -14.83 23.40 7.44
C ALA A 140 -16.32 23.56 7.07
N ALA A 141 -17.06 22.46 6.91
CA ALA A 141 -18.44 22.53 6.41
C ALA A 141 -19.39 23.29 7.36
N PRO A 142 -19.46 23.01 8.68
CA PRO A 142 -20.30 23.76 9.60
C PRO A 142 -19.90 25.23 9.68
N TRP A 143 -18.58 25.51 9.65
CA TRP A 143 -18.07 26.88 9.63
C TRP A 143 -18.58 27.65 8.39
N VAL A 144 -18.47 27.07 7.21
CA VAL A 144 -18.94 27.68 5.96
C VAL A 144 -20.46 27.83 5.94
N LEU A 145 -21.22 26.85 6.43
CA LEU A 145 -22.68 26.93 6.52
C LEU A 145 -23.15 28.04 7.47
N VAL A 146 -22.46 28.24 8.60
CA VAL A 146 -22.72 29.35 9.51
C VAL A 146 -22.42 30.69 8.82
N LEU A 147 -21.29 30.82 8.13
CA LEU A 147 -20.97 32.04 7.38
C LEU A 147 -21.98 32.30 6.25
N PHE A 148 -22.43 31.25 5.56
CA PHE A 148 -23.46 31.34 4.53
C PHE A 148 -24.78 31.84 5.13
N HIS A 149 -25.22 31.27 6.26
CA HIS A 149 -26.44 31.69 6.93
C HIS A 149 -26.36 33.15 7.40
N LEU A 150 -25.22 33.57 7.97
CA LEU A 150 -24.97 34.95 8.34
C LEU A 150 -25.04 35.88 7.13
N LYS A 151 -24.44 35.49 6.01
CA LYS A 151 -24.50 36.25 4.75
C LYS A 151 -25.94 36.43 4.29
N THR A 152 -26.71 35.35 4.21
CA THR A 152 -28.11 35.41 3.78
C THR A 152 -28.95 36.27 4.72
N ALA A 153 -28.77 36.13 6.04
CA ALA A 153 -29.48 36.93 7.03
C ALA A 153 -29.17 38.44 6.89
N THR A 154 -27.91 38.81 6.62
CA THR A 154 -27.54 40.21 6.38
C THR A 154 -28.11 40.77 5.09
N GLU A 155 -28.10 39.99 4.01
CA GLU A 155 -28.67 40.39 2.72
C GLU A 155 -30.19 40.58 2.81
N SER A 156 -30.88 39.74 3.58
CA SER A 156 -32.32 39.89 3.85
C SER A 156 -32.67 41.05 4.77
N ALA A 157 -31.82 41.36 5.77
CA ALA A 157 -32.08 42.42 6.73
C ALA A 157 -31.79 43.84 6.21
N GLY A 158 -31.16 43.98 5.03
CA GLY A 158 -30.84 45.27 4.40
C GLY A 158 -29.85 46.14 5.19
N LYS A 159 -29.33 45.65 6.32
CA LYS A 159 -28.27 46.25 7.13
C LYS A 159 -27.05 45.35 7.05
N ILE A 160 -25.87 45.94 6.97
CA ILE A 160 -24.60 45.25 7.23
C ILE A 160 -24.33 45.49 8.71
N PRO A 161 -24.65 44.55 9.64
CA PRO A 161 -24.15 44.66 11.00
C PRO A 161 -22.63 44.76 10.95
N ASP A 162 -22.02 45.25 12.03
CA ASP A 162 -20.56 45.18 12.20
C ASP A 162 -20.12 43.71 12.33
N LEU A 163 -20.09 43.00 11.19
CA LEU A 163 -19.78 41.58 11.11
C LEU A 163 -18.30 41.36 11.42
N GLU A 164 -17.44 42.34 11.17
CA GLU A 164 -16.02 42.22 11.43
C GLU A 164 -15.71 41.93 12.90
N SER A 165 -16.43 42.58 13.83
CA SER A 165 -16.27 42.34 15.27
C SER A 165 -16.90 41.02 15.74
N ARG A 166 -17.98 40.56 15.09
CA ARG A 166 -18.65 39.28 15.45
C ARG A 166 -17.99 38.03 14.89
N LEU A 167 -17.36 38.09 13.71
CA LEU A 167 -16.64 36.96 13.09
C LEU A 167 -15.40 36.55 13.88
N LEU A 168 -14.74 37.53 14.50
CA LEU A 168 -13.62 37.33 15.42
C LEU A 168 -14.07 37.19 16.89
N SER A 169 -15.39 37.15 17.15
CA SER A 169 -15.87 36.99 18.52
C SER A 169 -15.57 35.57 19.02
N TRP A 170 -14.93 35.50 20.19
CA TRP A 170 -14.63 34.23 20.86
C TRP A 170 -15.90 33.40 21.13
N SER A 171 -17.06 34.03 21.23
CA SER A 171 -18.36 33.36 21.34
C SER A 171 -18.73 32.56 20.10
N LEU A 172 -18.54 33.11 18.89
CA LEU A 172 -18.86 32.40 17.65
C LEU A 172 -17.91 31.22 17.45
N PHE A 173 -16.62 31.41 17.71
CA PHE A 173 -15.63 30.35 17.62
C PHE A 173 -15.94 29.20 18.59
N ARG A 174 -16.30 29.50 19.86
CA ARG A 174 -16.71 28.47 20.83
C ARG A 174 -17.98 27.75 20.43
N LEU A 175 -18.97 28.45 19.86
CA LEU A 175 -20.21 27.83 19.40
C LEU A 175 -19.95 26.87 18.25
N VAL A 176 -19.22 27.30 17.22
CA VAL A 176 -18.89 26.44 16.07
C VAL A 176 -17.98 25.30 16.51
N GLY A 177 -17.01 25.54 17.40
CA GLY A 177 -16.18 24.50 18.00
C GLY A 177 -17.01 23.47 18.78
N GLY A 178 -17.95 23.91 19.62
CA GLY A 178 -18.85 23.04 20.37
C GLY A 178 -19.76 22.22 19.45
N LEU A 179 -20.31 22.83 18.40
CA LEU A 179 -21.11 22.14 17.39
C LEU A 179 -20.28 21.05 16.68
N ASN A 180 -19.03 21.35 16.32
CA ASN A 180 -18.14 20.36 15.70
C ASN A 180 -17.84 19.19 16.63
N VAL A 181 -17.64 19.42 17.93
CA VAL A 181 -17.47 18.33 18.91
C VAL A 181 -18.70 17.45 18.96
N ILE A 182 -19.91 18.04 18.98
CA ILE A 182 -21.16 17.27 18.97
C ILE A 182 -21.29 16.46 17.67
N LEU A 183 -21.00 17.07 16.52
CA LEU A 183 -21.02 16.37 15.22
C LEU A 183 -20.02 15.21 15.16
N LEU A 184 -18.82 15.39 15.73
CA LEU A 184 -17.81 14.34 15.81
C LEU A 184 -18.28 13.17 16.69
N LEU A 185 -18.84 13.48 17.87
CA LEU A 185 -19.40 12.46 18.77
C LEU A 185 -20.56 11.70 18.12
N LEU A 186 -21.45 12.41 17.42
CA LEU A 186 -22.55 11.80 16.68
C LEU A 186 -22.04 10.91 15.53
N THR A 187 -21.02 11.37 14.81
CA THR A 187 -20.37 10.59 13.74
C THR A 187 -19.74 9.32 14.29
N LEU A 188 -19.03 9.40 15.42
CA LEU A 188 -18.44 8.24 16.08
C LEU A 188 -19.52 7.28 16.60
N PHE A 189 -20.60 7.81 17.19
CA PHE A 189 -21.74 7.02 17.64
C PHE A 189 -22.36 6.23 16.49
N PHE A 190 -22.63 6.88 15.36
CA PHE A 190 -23.18 6.20 14.19
C PHE A 190 -22.19 5.21 13.58
N PHE A 191 -20.90 5.55 13.53
CA PHE A 191 -19.85 4.67 13.03
C PHE A 191 -19.80 3.34 13.79
N VAL A 192 -19.92 3.38 15.13
CA VAL A 192 -19.91 2.19 16.00
C VAL A 192 -21.25 1.46 16.01
N SER A 193 -22.37 2.19 15.98
CA SER A 193 -23.71 1.62 16.20
C SER A 193 -24.37 1.05 14.95
N PHE A 194 -24.06 1.58 13.75
CA PHE A 194 -24.65 1.05 12.51
C PHE A 194 -24.06 -0.34 12.18
N PRO A 195 -24.90 -1.38 11.97
CA PRO A 195 -24.41 -2.73 11.70
C PRO A 195 -23.61 -2.75 10.40
N ARG A 196 -22.37 -3.22 10.47
CA ARG A 196 -21.52 -3.38 9.29
C ARG A 196 -21.85 -4.70 8.59
N LEU A 197 -22.42 -4.61 7.40
CA LEU A 197 -22.41 -5.71 6.44
C LEU A 197 -20.98 -5.77 5.89
N GLY A 198 -20.21 -6.80 6.27
CA GLY A 198 -18.81 -6.91 5.91
C GLY A 198 -18.58 -6.92 4.38
N THR A 199 -17.37 -6.56 3.98
CA THR A 199 -16.88 -6.58 2.58
C THR A 199 -17.01 -7.95 1.87
N GLY A 200 -17.32 -9.02 2.62
CA GLY A 200 -17.65 -10.33 2.05
C GLY A 200 -19.07 -10.48 1.50
N PHE A 201 -19.99 -9.55 1.77
CA PHE A 201 -21.38 -9.63 1.27
C PHE A 201 -21.58 -8.91 -0.08
N PHE A 202 -20.79 -7.87 -0.31
CA PHE A 202 -20.65 -7.19 -1.60
C PHE A 202 -19.17 -7.28 -1.96
N GLY A 203 -18.78 -8.36 -2.61
CA GLY A 203 -17.39 -8.60 -3.01
C GLY A 203 -16.90 -7.47 -3.89
N ASN A 204 -16.13 -6.54 -3.31
CA ASN A 204 -15.55 -5.43 -4.06
C ASN A 204 -14.36 -5.94 -4.87
N SER A 205 -14.64 -6.32 -6.11
CA SER A 205 -13.68 -6.50 -7.21
C SER A 205 -13.09 -5.16 -7.71
N TRP A 206 -13.06 -4.11 -6.87
CA TRP A 206 -12.84 -2.72 -7.33
C TRP A 206 -11.53 -2.09 -6.84
N ALA A 207 -10.69 -2.84 -6.12
CA ALA A 207 -9.32 -2.43 -5.85
C ALA A 207 -8.37 -3.24 -6.74
N THR A 208 -8.42 -3.02 -8.05
CA THR A 208 -7.29 -3.38 -8.93
C THR A 208 -6.19 -2.37 -8.71
N GLY A 209 -5.61 -2.36 -7.51
CA GLY A 209 -4.28 -1.78 -7.34
C GLY A 209 -3.36 -2.53 -8.28
N SER A 210 -2.56 -1.81 -9.07
CA SER A 210 -1.61 -2.35 -10.05
C SER A 210 -0.80 -3.47 -9.42
N ALA A 211 -1.26 -4.71 -9.62
CA ALA A 211 -0.62 -5.89 -9.10
C ALA A 211 0.76 -5.94 -9.75
N VAL A 212 1.80 -5.83 -8.94
CA VAL A 212 3.16 -6.02 -9.41
C VAL A 212 3.33 -7.52 -9.65
N THR A 213 3.03 -7.95 -10.88
CA THR A 213 3.09 -9.34 -11.32
C THR A 213 4.54 -9.80 -11.34
N GLY A 214 4.98 -10.48 -10.28
CA GLY A 214 6.37 -10.93 -10.13
C GLY A 214 6.59 -12.32 -9.57
N PHE A 215 5.53 -12.94 -9.07
CA PHE A 215 5.56 -14.27 -8.45
C PHE A 215 4.57 -15.18 -9.18
N SER A 216 4.72 -15.26 -10.50
CA SER A 216 3.98 -16.15 -11.38
C SER A 216 4.69 -17.51 -11.46
N ASP A 217 4.12 -18.44 -12.22
CA ASP A 217 4.70 -19.77 -12.45
C ASP A 217 5.93 -19.76 -13.36
N HIS A 218 6.39 -18.57 -13.77
CA HIS A 218 7.60 -18.35 -14.56
C HIS A 218 8.38 -17.12 -14.06
N LEU A 219 9.66 -17.08 -14.41
CA LEU A 219 10.57 -15.98 -14.13
C LEU A 219 11.49 -15.79 -15.33
N ALA A 220 11.39 -14.67 -16.04
CA ALA A 220 12.38 -14.32 -17.06
C ALA A 220 13.51 -13.48 -16.45
N LEU A 221 14.75 -13.72 -16.90
CA LEU A 221 15.88 -12.89 -16.50
C LEU A 221 15.63 -11.42 -16.84
N GLY A 222 15.73 -10.55 -15.84
CA GLY A 222 15.48 -9.11 -15.88
C GLY A 222 14.15 -8.65 -15.28
N GLU A 223 13.16 -9.53 -15.04
CA GLU A 223 11.82 -9.13 -14.59
C GLU A 223 11.81 -8.62 -13.13
N VAL A 224 12.55 -9.27 -12.22
CA VAL A 224 12.61 -8.86 -10.81
C VAL A 224 13.27 -7.49 -10.64
N ALA A 225 14.12 -7.04 -11.58
CA ALA A 225 14.72 -5.70 -11.50
C ALA A 225 13.67 -4.58 -11.54
N GLU A 226 12.57 -4.75 -12.28
CA GLU A 226 11.49 -3.76 -12.32
C GLU A 226 10.70 -3.72 -11.01
N ILE A 227 10.48 -4.89 -10.40
CA ILE A 227 9.85 -5.01 -9.07
C ILE A 227 10.71 -4.33 -8.02
N GLN A 228 12.03 -4.52 -8.10
CA GLN A 228 12.98 -3.98 -7.14
C GLN A 228 13.06 -2.44 -7.14
N LYS A 229 12.63 -1.78 -8.22
CA LYS A 229 12.51 -0.32 -8.30
C LYS A 229 11.27 0.22 -7.56
N ASN A 230 10.30 -0.63 -7.25
CA ASN A 230 9.08 -0.24 -6.56
C ASN A 230 9.25 -0.27 -5.03
N ASN A 231 8.96 0.83 -4.34
CA ASN A 231 9.04 0.93 -2.88
C ASN A 231 7.69 0.72 -2.15
N ALA A 232 6.66 0.30 -2.87
CA ALA A 232 5.38 -0.10 -2.30
C ALA A 232 5.55 -1.24 -1.28
N VAL A 233 4.66 -1.27 -0.29
CA VAL A 233 4.62 -2.35 0.70
C VAL A 233 4.14 -3.63 0.02
N ALA A 234 4.86 -4.73 0.21
CA ALA A 234 4.46 -6.05 -0.23
C ALA A 234 3.73 -6.80 0.89
N MET A 235 4.31 -6.80 2.09
CA MET A 235 3.70 -7.45 3.26
C MET A 235 4.24 -6.92 4.58
N ARG A 236 3.52 -7.23 5.65
CA ARG A 236 3.90 -6.95 7.03
C ARG A 236 3.90 -8.24 7.84
N VAL A 237 4.97 -8.51 8.57
CA VAL A 237 5.16 -9.78 9.27
C VAL A 237 5.50 -9.58 10.75
N SER A 238 4.65 -10.09 11.63
CA SER A 238 4.99 -10.24 13.06
C SER A 238 5.50 -11.66 13.32
N ILE A 239 6.56 -11.79 14.12
CA ILE A 239 7.21 -13.07 14.42
C ILE A 239 7.23 -13.30 15.93
N GLU A 240 6.76 -14.47 16.38
CA GLU A 240 6.70 -14.89 17.78
C GLU A 240 7.27 -16.32 17.96
N PRO A 241 8.19 -16.58 18.91
CA PRO A 241 8.91 -15.60 19.72
C PRO A 241 9.82 -14.72 18.85
N ARG A 242 10.17 -13.52 19.34
CA ARG A 242 11.07 -12.62 18.64
C ARG A 242 12.43 -13.31 18.44
N VAL A 243 12.70 -13.75 17.21
CA VAL A 243 13.96 -14.42 16.88
C VAL A 243 15.07 -13.35 16.90
N PRO A 244 16.13 -13.52 17.72
CA PRO A 244 17.28 -12.62 17.67
C PRO A 244 17.87 -12.61 16.26
N GLN A 245 18.23 -11.42 15.74
CA GLN A 245 18.85 -11.20 14.42
C GLN A 245 20.15 -12.01 14.23
N ARG A 246 20.06 -13.31 13.95
CA ARG A 246 21.17 -14.14 13.50
C ARG A 246 20.90 -14.57 12.06
N GLY A 247 20.82 -13.59 11.16
CA GLY A 247 20.63 -13.80 9.72
C GLY A 247 19.52 -12.94 9.12
N GLU A 248 19.50 -12.88 7.79
CA GLU A 248 18.45 -12.25 7.01
C GLU A 248 17.25 -13.19 6.85
N PHE A 249 16.03 -12.65 6.82
CA PHE A 249 14.82 -13.44 6.62
C PHE A 249 14.61 -13.71 5.12
N TYR A 250 14.54 -14.99 4.74
CA TYR A 250 14.19 -15.43 3.39
C TYR A 250 12.71 -15.79 3.37
N TRP A 251 11.90 -14.90 2.82
CA TRP A 251 10.46 -15.09 2.67
C TRP A 251 10.17 -15.82 1.38
N ARG A 252 10.18 -17.16 1.47
CA ARG A 252 9.99 -18.06 0.34
C ARG A 252 8.60 -17.88 -0.27
N GLY A 253 8.53 -17.56 -1.57
CA GLY A 253 7.30 -17.50 -2.34
C GLY A 253 7.15 -18.72 -3.26
N VAL A 254 7.77 -18.65 -4.44
CA VAL A 254 7.68 -19.68 -5.49
C VAL A 254 9.07 -20.23 -5.82
N ALA A 255 9.22 -21.54 -5.85
CA ALA A 255 10.38 -22.25 -6.39
C ALA A 255 10.09 -22.76 -7.80
N LEU A 256 11.12 -22.72 -8.64
CA LEU A 256 11.11 -23.07 -10.06
C LEU A 256 12.30 -24.00 -10.34
N ASP A 257 12.05 -25.12 -11.01
CA ASP A 257 13.01 -26.21 -11.19
C ASP A 257 13.38 -26.47 -12.66
N PHE A 258 12.69 -25.88 -13.64
CA PHE A 258 13.05 -26.01 -15.05
C PHE A 258 13.60 -24.70 -15.61
N PHE A 259 14.74 -24.74 -16.29
CA PHE A 259 15.35 -23.57 -16.95
C PHE A 259 15.57 -23.84 -18.44
N ASP A 260 15.00 -22.99 -19.29
CA ASP A 260 15.12 -23.10 -20.76
C ASP A 260 16.34 -22.38 -21.35
N GLY A 261 17.15 -21.74 -20.50
CA GLY A 261 18.28 -20.89 -20.89
C GLY A 261 18.01 -19.39 -20.73
N ARG A 262 16.74 -18.98 -20.58
CA ARG A 262 16.33 -17.58 -20.39
C ARG A 262 15.25 -17.39 -19.33
N LYS A 263 14.40 -18.39 -19.12
CA LYS A 263 13.26 -18.37 -18.20
C LYS A 263 13.26 -19.60 -17.32
N TRP A 264 12.98 -19.38 -16.04
CA TRP A 264 12.65 -20.43 -15.09
C TRP A 264 11.14 -20.66 -15.08
N ARG A 265 10.73 -21.91 -14.90
CA ARG A 265 9.32 -22.30 -14.73
C ARG A 265 9.21 -23.55 -13.86
N LYS A 266 7.99 -23.84 -13.39
CA LYS A 266 7.69 -25.14 -12.77
C LYS A 266 7.68 -26.24 -13.84
N SER A 267 8.27 -27.38 -13.53
CA SER A 267 8.21 -28.60 -14.36
C SER A 267 6.80 -29.18 -14.43
N SER A 268 6.11 -29.23 -13.28
CA SER A 268 4.70 -29.63 -13.15
C SER A 268 3.86 -28.52 -12.53
N SER A 269 2.61 -28.40 -12.99
CA SER A 269 1.60 -27.52 -12.40
C SER A 269 0.66 -28.28 -11.45
N ASP A 270 0.93 -29.56 -11.19
CA ASP A 270 0.11 -30.38 -10.32
C ASP A 270 0.16 -29.85 -8.89
N THR A 271 -1.02 -29.69 -8.31
CA THR A 271 -1.18 -29.20 -6.95
C THR A 271 -2.12 -30.10 -6.18
N THR A 272 -1.84 -30.25 -4.89
CA THR A 272 -2.65 -31.05 -3.98
C THR A 272 -3.31 -30.14 -2.94
N PRO A 273 -4.62 -30.26 -2.72
CA PRO A 273 -5.28 -29.50 -1.66
C PRO A 273 -4.81 -30.00 -0.29
N LEU A 274 -4.42 -29.08 0.58
CA LEU A 274 -3.98 -29.43 1.93
C LEU A 274 -5.15 -29.83 2.82
N LYS A 275 -4.89 -30.82 3.70
CA LYS A 275 -5.87 -31.27 4.69
C LYS A 275 -6.09 -30.19 5.74
N ARG A 276 -7.35 -29.79 5.93
CA ARG A 276 -7.76 -28.86 6.96
C ARG A 276 -8.06 -29.59 8.27
N ARG A 277 -7.45 -29.14 9.37
CA ARG A 277 -7.69 -29.59 10.74
C ARG A 277 -8.08 -28.38 11.60
N GLY A 278 -9.38 -28.21 11.85
CA GLY A 278 -9.91 -27.01 12.50
C GLY A 278 -9.73 -25.76 11.64
N GLU A 279 -9.02 -24.76 12.15
CA GLU A 279 -8.72 -23.51 11.43
C GLU A 279 -7.39 -23.52 10.66
N SER A 280 -6.65 -24.64 10.69
CA SER A 280 -5.31 -24.76 10.09
C SER A 280 -5.25 -25.83 8.99
N TYR A 281 -4.43 -25.57 7.97
CA TYR A 281 -4.00 -26.50 6.94
C TYR A 281 -2.64 -27.06 7.33
N LEU A 282 -2.52 -28.39 7.34
CA LEU A 282 -1.24 -29.05 7.62
C LEU A 282 -0.42 -29.14 6.34
N VAL A 283 0.84 -28.69 6.41
CA VAL A 283 1.78 -28.66 5.28
C VAL A 283 2.82 -29.77 5.41
N GLY A 284 3.37 -29.94 6.61
CA GLY A 284 4.42 -30.91 6.91
C GLY A 284 4.01 -31.87 8.04
N GLU A 285 4.92 -32.79 8.35
CA GLU A 285 4.74 -33.72 9.47
C GLU A 285 4.67 -32.98 10.81
N PRO A 286 3.89 -33.50 11.80
CA PRO A 286 3.79 -32.90 13.11
C PRO A 286 5.17 -32.86 13.80
N VAL A 287 5.60 -31.66 14.16
CA VAL A 287 6.86 -31.47 14.90
C VAL A 287 6.64 -31.87 16.37
N SER A 288 7.46 -32.77 16.88
CA SER A 288 7.39 -33.24 18.28
C SER A 288 7.85 -32.18 19.29
N ASN A 289 8.82 -31.32 18.92
CA ASN A 289 9.30 -30.23 19.78
C ASN A 289 8.76 -28.87 19.32
N THR A 290 7.69 -28.40 19.96
CA THR A 290 7.06 -27.12 19.63
C THR A 290 7.88 -25.89 20.02
N ALA A 291 8.92 -26.03 20.86
CA ALA A 291 9.73 -24.90 21.31
C ALA A 291 10.62 -24.30 20.20
N LEU A 292 10.83 -25.02 19.10
CA LEU A 292 11.59 -24.58 17.93
C LEU A 292 10.69 -23.95 16.84
N LEU A 293 9.38 -23.91 17.08
CA LEU A 293 8.43 -23.33 16.13
C LEU A 293 8.42 -21.81 16.21
N VAL A 294 8.39 -21.20 15.03
CA VAL A 294 8.25 -19.77 14.84
C VAL A 294 6.88 -19.49 14.25
N ARG A 295 6.08 -18.72 14.98
CA ARG A 295 4.79 -18.22 14.50
C ARG A 295 5.01 -16.94 13.73
N GLN A 296 4.52 -16.90 12.50
CA GLN A 296 4.53 -15.73 11.63
C GLN A 296 3.09 -15.31 11.41
N ARG A 297 2.76 -14.04 11.68
CA ARG A 297 1.50 -13.44 11.25
C ARG A 297 1.79 -12.50 10.09
N ILE A 298 1.31 -12.87 8.91
CA ILE A 298 1.61 -12.20 7.65
C ILE A 298 0.36 -11.48 7.17
N THR A 299 0.48 -10.18 6.91
CA THR A 299 -0.51 -9.38 6.20
C THR A 299 0.07 -9.03 4.82
N LEU A 300 -0.46 -9.66 3.79
CA LEU A 300 0.01 -9.57 2.41
C LEU A 300 -0.87 -8.57 1.64
N GLU A 301 -0.25 -7.56 1.05
CA GLU A 301 -0.92 -6.61 0.15
C GLU A 301 -1.31 -7.29 -1.18
N PRO A 302 -2.31 -6.76 -1.93
CA PRO A 302 -2.68 -7.31 -3.24
C PRO A 302 -1.46 -7.41 -4.16
N SER A 303 -1.12 -8.65 -4.57
CA SER A 303 0.05 -8.92 -5.41
C SER A 303 -0.30 -9.46 -6.80
N GLY A 304 -1.57 -9.84 -7.02
CA GLY A 304 -1.99 -10.56 -8.23
C GLY A 304 -1.36 -11.95 -8.37
N SER A 305 -0.66 -12.45 -7.36
CA SER A 305 -0.18 -13.82 -7.27
C SER A 305 -1.10 -14.66 -6.38
N ALA A 306 -1.12 -15.96 -6.63
CA ALA A 306 -1.76 -16.94 -5.76
C ALA A 306 -0.84 -17.41 -4.61
N ALA A 307 0.45 -17.07 -4.64
CA ALA A 307 1.46 -17.58 -3.73
C ALA A 307 1.31 -17.05 -2.29
N PHE A 308 1.52 -17.93 -1.31
CA PHE A 308 1.74 -17.58 0.08
C PHE A 308 3.24 -17.48 0.35
N PHE A 309 3.62 -16.52 1.19
CA PHE A 309 5.01 -16.29 1.59
C PHE A 309 5.25 -16.83 2.99
N THR A 310 6.41 -17.43 3.23
CA THR A 310 6.74 -18.02 4.53
C THR A 310 8.25 -18.12 4.73
N LEU A 311 8.71 -18.12 5.99
CA LEU A 311 10.02 -18.66 6.33
C LEU A 311 10.08 -20.16 6.02
N SER A 312 11.31 -20.66 5.84
CA SER A 312 11.58 -22.07 5.53
C SER A 312 10.95 -23.05 6.54
N GLY A 313 10.49 -24.19 6.01
CA GLY A 313 9.88 -25.26 6.81
C GLY A 313 8.50 -24.93 7.37
N PRO A 314 7.51 -24.49 6.57
CA PRO A 314 6.14 -24.34 7.03
C PRO A 314 5.56 -25.69 7.46
N VAL A 315 4.98 -25.73 8.66
CA VAL A 315 4.33 -26.91 9.26
C VAL A 315 2.81 -26.78 9.16
N ALA A 316 2.29 -25.58 9.40
CA ALA A 316 0.87 -25.30 9.30
C ALA A 316 0.60 -23.87 8.84
N VAL A 317 -0.48 -23.69 8.08
CA VAL A 317 -1.00 -22.38 7.66
C VAL A 317 -2.42 -22.24 8.17
N SER A 318 -2.78 -21.11 8.78
CA SER A 318 -4.14 -20.84 9.25
C SER A 318 -4.60 -19.44 8.89
N GLY A 319 -5.92 -19.27 8.77
CA GLY A 319 -6.52 -17.98 8.45
C GLY A 319 -7.87 -18.15 7.79
N ARG A 320 -8.50 -17.02 7.43
CA ARG A 320 -9.75 -17.01 6.66
C ARG A 320 -9.49 -17.27 5.18
N ILE A 321 -8.83 -18.39 4.89
CA ILE A 321 -8.48 -18.83 3.53
C ILE A 321 -9.27 -20.11 3.23
N PRO A 322 -10.10 -20.13 2.18
CA PRO A 322 -11.02 -21.25 1.92
C PRO A 322 -10.30 -22.52 1.44
N TYR A 323 -9.21 -22.39 0.68
CA TYR A 323 -8.42 -23.52 0.18
C TYR A 323 -6.95 -23.13 0.04
N VAL A 324 -6.05 -24.01 0.51
CA VAL A 324 -4.60 -23.90 0.33
C VAL A 324 -4.13 -25.15 -0.39
N PHE A 325 -3.30 -24.94 -1.41
CA PHE A 325 -2.73 -25.98 -2.24
C PHE A 325 -1.22 -25.99 -2.08
N GLN A 326 -0.63 -27.17 -2.25
CA GLN A 326 0.81 -27.37 -2.29
C GLN A 326 1.22 -28.13 -3.54
N ASP A 327 2.27 -27.68 -4.21
CA ASP A 327 2.88 -28.40 -5.33
C ASP A 327 4.05 -29.29 -4.90
N SER A 328 4.63 -30.04 -5.84
CA SER A 328 5.77 -30.93 -5.61
C SER A 328 7.04 -30.21 -5.16
N LEU A 329 7.15 -28.90 -5.42
CA LEU A 329 8.28 -28.07 -5.01
C LEU A 329 8.08 -27.48 -3.59
N GLY A 330 6.92 -27.72 -2.97
CA GLY A 330 6.56 -27.20 -1.67
C GLY A 330 6.09 -25.75 -1.69
N ASN A 331 5.72 -25.21 -2.86
CA ASN A 331 5.10 -23.91 -2.97
C ASN A 331 3.69 -23.97 -2.39
N LEU A 332 3.33 -22.95 -1.59
CA LEU A 332 2.00 -22.82 -1.03
C LEU A 332 1.24 -21.78 -1.84
N GLN A 333 0.05 -22.13 -2.32
CA GLN A 333 -0.75 -21.23 -3.15
C GLN A 333 -2.26 -21.37 -2.89
N SER A 334 -2.99 -20.34 -3.25
CA SER A 334 -4.46 -20.33 -3.29
C SER A 334 -4.98 -20.81 -4.65
N ALA A 335 -6.28 -21.07 -4.75
CA ALA A 335 -6.90 -21.51 -6.01
C ALA A 335 -6.85 -20.44 -7.12
N PHE A 336 -6.87 -19.17 -6.73
CA PHE A 336 -6.91 -18.02 -7.63
C PHE A 336 -6.03 -16.91 -7.07
N PRO A 337 -5.49 -16.02 -7.92
CA PRO A 337 -4.82 -14.80 -7.48
C PRO A 337 -5.61 -14.06 -6.40
N LEU A 338 -4.90 -13.43 -5.46
CA LEU A 338 -5.50 -12.71 -4.34
C LEU A 338 -5.58 -11.21 -4.65
N PRO A 339 -6.75 -10.67 -5.07
CA PRO A 339 -6.88 -9.28 -5.49
C PRO A 339 -7.08 -8.32 -4.30
N PHE A 340 -7.15 -8.84 -3.08
CA PHE A 340 -7.34 -8.08 -1.85
C PHE A 340 -6.28 -8.42 -0.82
N GLN A 341 -6.08 -7.52 0.14
CA GLN A 341 -5.18 -7.76 1.26
C GLN A 341 -5.68 -8.96 2.08
N ILE A 342 -4.78 -9.89 2.40
CA ILE A 342 -5.09 -11.05 3.24
C ILE A 342 -4.20 -11.10 4.47
N SER A 343 -4.74 -11.68 5.55
CA SER A 343 -3.96 -12.00 6.75
C SER A 343 -4.02 -13.49 7.03
N TYR A 344 -2.84 -14.09 7.24
CA TYR A 344 -2.69 -15.50 7.57
C TYR A 344 -1.57 -15.71 8.58
N GLU A 345 -1.64 -16.82 9.30
CA GLU A 345 -0.62 -17.26 10.23
C GLU A 345 0.08 -18.49 9.66
N VAL A 346 1.41 -18.54 9.81
CA VAL A 346 2.24 -19.68 9.45
C VAL A 346 3.06 -20.10 10.65
N LEU A 347 2.99 -21.38 11.00
CA LEU A 347 3.92 -22.01 11.92
C LEU A 347 5.03 -22.64 11.11
N SER A 348 6.26 -22.18 11.29
CA SER A 348 7.44 -22.74 10.61
C SER A 348 8.44 -23.30 11.61
N HIS A 349 9.21 -24.28 11.15
CA HIS A 349 10.40 -24.78 11.83
C HIS A 349 11.63 -24.47 10.96
N PRO A 350 12.28 -23.31 11.13
CA PRO A 350 13.36 -22.86 10.24
C PRO A 350 14.49 -23.88 10.06
N GLU A 351 14.85 -24.60 11.13
CA GLU A 351 15.90 -25.64 11.06
C GLU A 351 15.45 -26.97 10.44
N ALA A 352 14.14 -27.28 10.47
CA ALA A 352 13.58 -28.48 9.85
C ALA A 352 13.16 -28.25 8.39
N GLY A 353 13.11 -26.99 7.93
CA GLY A 353 12.90 -26.59 6.54
C GLY A 353 13.92 -27.13 5.53
N ARG A 354 14.90 -27.88 6.03
CA ARG A 354 15.78 -28.79 5.30
C ARG A 354 15.04 -29.93 4.59
N GLN A 355 13.81 -30.27 4.98
CA GLN A 355 13.03 -31.34 4.36
C GLN A 355 12.03 -30.78 3.33
N GLY A 356 12.51 -30.45 2.13
CA GLY A 356 11.67 -30.50 0.94
C GLY A 356 11.66 -31.93 0.39
N GLY A 357 10.62 -32.31 -0.36
CA GLY A 357 10.55 -33.63 -1.00
C GLY A 357 11.81 -33.97 -1.80
N ILE A 358 11.97 -35.25 -2.12
CA ILE A 358 13.08 -35.75 -2.95
C ILE A 358 13.10 -34.95 -4.26
N PRO A 359 14.28 -34.45 -4.71
CA PRO A 359 14.37 -33.66 -5.94
C PRO A 359 13.81 -34.42 -7.15
N THR A 360 13.10 -33.68 -8.00
CA THR A 360 12.65 -34.17 -9.32
C THR A 360 13.86 -34.36 -10.24
N SER A 361 13.70 -35.15 -11.31
CA SER A 361 14.75 -35.26 -12.35
C SER A 361 15.09 -33.90 -12.97
N ASP A 362 14.13 -32.98 -13.02
CA ASP A 362 14.30 -31.63 -13.56
C ASP A 362 15.20 -30.75 -12.70
N ALA A 363 15.39 -31.08 -11.41
CA ALA A 363 16.34 -30.38 -10.54
C ALA A 363 17.81 -30.55 -10.99
N LEU A 364 18.09 -31.48 -11.91
CA LEU A 364 19.40 -31.67 -12.57
C LEU A 364 19.40 -31.25 -14.05
N GLN A 365 18.25 -30.82 -14.59
CA GLN A 365 18.14 -30.46 -16.01
C GLN A 365 18.99 -29.22 -16.33
N LEU A 366 19.76 -29.31 -17.41
CA LEU A 366 20.53 -28.19 -17.96
C LEU A 366 19.95 -27.79 -19.33
N PRO A 367 19.83 -26.49 -19.63
CA PRO A 367 19.53 -26.04 -20.99
C PRO A 367 20.75 -26.24 -21.91
N ALA A 368 20.58 -25.96 -23.20
CA ALA A 368 21.71 -25.75 -24.11
C ALA A 368 22.46 -24.47 -23.67
N THR A 369 23.52 -24.65 -22.88
CA THR A 369 24.30 -23.56 -22.27
C THR A 369 25.73 -23.58 -22.78
N ASP A 370 26.41 -22.43 -22.69
CA ASP A 370 27.81 -22.31 -23.06
C ASP A 370 28.71 -23.22 -22.20
N SER A 371 29.49 -24.08 -22.86
CA SER A 371 30.42 -25.02 -22.22
C SER A 371 31.42 -24.35 -21.26
N ARG A 372 31.72 -23.05 -21.45
CA ARG A 372 32.59 -22.27 -20.55
C ARG A 372 32.04 -22.22 -19.12
N ILE A 373 30.71 -22.27 -18.93
CA ILE A 373 30.07 -22.27 -17.60
C ILE A 373 30.39 -23.57 -16.85
N ILE A 374 30.33 -24.71 -17.55
CA ILE A 374 30.66 -26.02 -16.99
C ILE A 374 32.15 -26.08 -16.61
N GLN A 375 33.03 -25.62 -17.50
CA GLN A 375 34.47 -25.56 -17.25
C GLN A 375 34.80 -24.66 -16.05
N LEU A 376 34.13 -23.52 -15.92
CA LEU A 376 34.27 -22.62 -14.77
C LEU A 376 33.84 -23.31 -13.47
N SER A 377 32.74 -24.06 -13.51
CA SER A 377 32.22 -24.80 -12.35
C SER A 377 33.24 -25.81 -11.81
N HIS A 378 33.83 -26.61 -12.69
CA HIS A 378 34.91 -27.54 -12.31
C HIS A 378 36.16 -26.83 -11.80
N ARG A 379 36.56 -25.72 -12.44
CA ARG A 379 37.75 -24.94 -12.02
C ARG A 379 37.61 -24.35 -10.62
N VAL A 380 36.46 -23.74 -10.31
CA VAL A 380 36.22 -23.10 -9.00
C VAL A 380 36.13 -24.14 -7.88
N THR A 381 35.71 -25.35 -8.20
CA THR A 381 35.52 -26.44 -7.24
C THR A 381 36.67 -27.44 -7.19
N ASP A 382 37.77 -27.13 -7.88
CA ASP A 382 38.96 -27.98 -7.88
C ASP A 382 39.51 -28.16 -6.46
N GLY A 383 39.93 -29.38 -6.12
CA GLY A 383 40.46 -29.72 -4.80
C GLY A 383 39.45 -30.18 -3.73
N THR A 384 38.15 -30.34 -4.05
CA THR A 384 37.20 -31.02 -3.14
C THR A 384 36.18 -31.88 -3.87
N ASN A 385 35.88 -33.06 -3.32
CA ASN A 385 34.79 -33.93 -3.79
C ASN A 385 33.50 -33.79 -2.97
N ASP A 386 33.56 -33.07 -1.84
CA ASP A 386 32.40 -32.81 -0.97
C ASP A 386 31.44 -31.80 -1.62
N GLU A 387 30.21 -32.24 -1.92
CA GLU A 387 29.17 -31.46 -2.61
C GLU A 387 28.83 -30.15 -1.89
N VAL A 388 28.77 -30.17 -0.55
CA VAL A 388 28.46 -28.98 0.24
C VAL A 388 29.59 -27.96 0.12
N LYS A 389 30.85 -28.42 0.14
CA LYS A 389 32.01 -27.54 -0.08
C LYS A 389 32.03 -26.99 -1.50
N LYS A 390 31.72 -27.80 -2.52
CA LYS A 390 31.59 -27.35 -3.91
C LYS A 390 30.55 -26.23 -4.03
N ALA A 391 29.36 -26.44 -3.45
CA ALA A 391 28.28 -25.48 -3.50
C ALA A 391 28.64 -24.14 -2.82
N ARG A 392 29.26 -24.20 -1.63
CA ARG A 392 29.71 -23.01 -0.91
C ARG A 392 30.89 -22.30 -1.60
N ALA A 393 31.73 -23.03 -2.33
CA ALA A 393 32.81 -22.44 -3.13
C ALA A 393 32.24 -21.65 -4.32
N LEU A 394 31.27 -22.21 -5.03
CA LEU A 394 30.57 -21.53 -6.13
C LEU A 394 29.79 -20.29 -5.66
N GLU A 395 29.02 -20.43 -4.58
CA GLU A 395 28.29 -19.32 -3.95
C GLU A 395 29.24 -18.17 -3.63
N ARG A 396 30.36 -18.46 -2.97
CA ARG A 396 31.38 -17.47 -2.61
C ARG A 396 32.05 -16.85 -3.82
N TYR A 397 32.45 -17.67 -4.80
CA TYR A 397 33.08 -17.19 -6.03
C TYR A 397 32.21 -16.18 -6.76
N LEU A 398 30.92 -16.48 -6.93
CA LEU A 398 29.99 -15.55 -7.56
C LEU A 398 29.84 -14.27 -6.73
N ARG A 399 29.65 -14.41 -5.42
CA ARG A 399 29.46 -13.31 -4.48
C ARG A 399 30.65 -12.34 -4.39
N GLU A 400 31.87 -12.85 -4.55
CA GLU A 400 33.10 -12.06 -4.40
C GLU A 400 33.66 -11.52 -5.74
N THR A 401 33.36 -12.19 -6.87
CA THR A 401 33.97 -11.87 -8.18
C THR A 401 33.13 -10.90 -9.02
N TYR A 402 31.81 -10.92 -8.87
CA TYR A 402 30.86 -10.22 -9.74
C TYR A 402 30.17 -9.06 -9.03
N ARG A 403 29.66 -8.10 -9.80
CA ARG A 403 28.99 -6.89 -9.26
C ARG A 403 27.48 -6.97 -9.37
N TYR A 404 26.79 -6.49 -8.35
CA TYR A 404 25.34 -6.35 -8.39
C TYR A 404 24.93 -5.07 -9.14
N SER A 405 23.97 -5.18 -10.06
CA SER A 405 23.40 -4.03 -10.79
C SER A 405 21.93 -4.27 -11.14
N LEU A 406 21.12 -3.20 -11.14
CA LEU A 406 19.74 -3.17 -11.65
C LEU A 406 19.64 -2.53 -13.04
N THR A 407 20.76 -2.01 -13.57
CA THR A 407 20.87 -1.40 -14.90
C THR A 407 21.91 -2.14 -15.73
N ASP A 408 21.86 -1.97 -17.06
CA ASP A 408 22.80 -2.58 -18.00
C ASP A 408 22.88 -4.11 -17.83
N LEU A 409 21.71 -4.73 -17.66
CA LEU A 409 21.59 -6.17 -17.52
C LEU A 409 21.98 -6.88 -18.82
N PRO A 410 22.44 -8.14 -18.77
CA PRO A 410 22.72 -8.96 -19.95
C PRO A 410 21.48 -9.22 -20.83
N VAL A 411 21.12 -8.25 -21.67
CA VAL A 411 20.04 -8.36 -22.67
C VAL A 411 20.64 -8.55 -24.07
N GLY A 412 20.13 -9.53 -24.82
CA GLY A 412 20.54 -9.74 -26.21
C GLY A 412 20.48 -11.20 -26.70
N GLU A 413 21.06 -11.42 -27.88
CA GLU A 413 21.27 -12.73 -28.50
C GLU A 413 22.42 -13.48 -27.80
N GLY A 414 22.37 -14.83 -27.79
CA GLY A 414 23.34 -15.69 -27.10
C GLY A 414 22.87 -16.23 -25.75
N ASP A 415 23.77 -16.89 -25.01
CA ASP A 415 23.51 -17.40 -23.66
C ASP A 415 23.65 -16.25 -22.64
N PRO A 416 22.55 -15.80 -22.00
CA PRO A 416 22.59 -14.66 -21.09
C PRO A 416 23.45 -14.91 -19.85
N LEU A 417 23.58 -16.16 -19.39
CA LEU A 417 24.44 -16.51 -18.27
C LEU A 417 25.92 -16.46 -18.67
N ALA A 418 26.25 -16.79 -19.91
CA ALA A 418 27.62 -16.66 -20.41
C ALA A 418 28.02 -15.19 -20.52
N VAL A 419 27.14 -14.34 -21.07
CA VAL A 419 27.37 -12.89 -21.16
C VAL A 419 27.57 -12.28 -19.76
N PHE A 420 26.74 -12.68 -18.79
CA PHE A 420 26.93 -12.30 -17.39
C PHE A 420 28.29 -12.75 -16.84
N LEU A 421 28.63 -14.04 -16.97
CA LEU A 421 29.80 -14.63 -16.31
C LEU A 421 31.14 -14.22 -16.94
N PHE A 422 31.18 -13.92 -18.24
CA PHE A 422 32.44 -13.73 -18.97
C PHE A 422 32.62 -12.33 -19.51
N ASP A 423 31.54 -11.65 -19.91
CA ASP A 423 31.64 -10.40 -20.66
C ASP A 423 31.34 -9.18 -19.77
N ILE A 424 30.10 -9.05 -19.27
CA ILE A 424 29.67 -7.86 -18.52
C ILE A 424 30.07 -7.94 -17.04
N ARG A 425 30.06 -9.14 -16.45
CA ARG A 425 30.41 -9.41 -15.05
C ARG A 425 29.61 -8.62 -14.00
N GLN A 426 28.41 -8.18 -14.37
CA GLN A 426 27.46 -7.55 -13.47
C GLN A 426 26.02 -7.96 -13.82
N GLY A 427 25.15 -8.06 -12.82
CA GLY A 427 23.77 -8.47 -13.01
C GLY A 427 22.92 -8.31 -11.74
N ASN A 428 21.61 -8.59 -11.85
CA ASN A 428 20.71 -8.65 -10.70
C ASN A 428 20.67 -10.05 -10.08
N CYS A 429 19.89 -10.23 -9.00
CA CYS A 429 19.79 -11.49 -8.26
C CYS A 429 19.39 -12.69 -9.14
N GLU A 430 18.65 -12.48 -10.22
CA GLU A 430 18.21 -13.56 -11.11
C GLU A 430 19.38 -14.15 -11.89
N TYR A 431 20.32 -13.32 -12.39
CA TYR A 431 21.54 -13.81 -13.05
C TYR A 431 22.43 -14.56 -12.07
N PHE A 432 22.63 -14.01 -10.87
CA PHE A 432 23.43 -14.66 -9.83
C PHE A 432 22.84 -16.02 -9.43
N ALA A 433 21.53 -16.08 -9.11
CA ALA A 433 20.86 -17.31 -8.73
C ALA A 433 20.83 -18.33 -9.88
N SER A 434 20.53 -17.89 -11.10
CA SER A 434 20.49 -18.77 -12.27
C SER A 434 21.86 -19.35 -12.62
N SER A 435 22.91 -18.53 -12.59
CA SER A 435 24.28 -19.01 -12.78
C SER A 435 24.68 -20.02 -11.72
N LEU A 436 24.43 -19.74 -10.44
CA LEU A 436 24.72 -20.71 -9.38
C LEU A 436 23.96 -22.02 -9.59
N ALA A 437 22.65 -21.96 -9.89
CA ALA A 437 21.84 -23.14 -10.10
C ALA A 437 22.36 -24.00 -11.26
N VAL A 438 22.69 -23.40 -12.40
CA VAL A 438 23.26 -24.08 -13.58
C VAL A 438 24.65 -24.66 -13.28
N MET A 439 25.51 -23.90 -12.59
CA MET A 439 26.83 -24.38 -12.18
C MET A 439 26.73 -25.59 -11.25
N LEU A 440 25.82 -25.58 -10.27
CA LEU A 440 25.55 -26.71 -9.37
C LEU A 440 25.07 -27.95 -10.13
N ARG A 441 24.10 -27.78 -11.04
CA ARG A 441 23.56 -28.88 -11.87
C ARG A 441 24.64 -29.52 -12.73
N SER A 442 25.57 -28.72 -13.28
CA SER A 442 26.72 -29.23 -14.04
C SER A 442 27.66 -30.13 -13.24
N LEU A 443 27.64 -30.00 -11.91
CA LEU A 443 28.42 -30.83 -10.98
C LEU A 443 27.61 -31.99 -10.39
N GLY A 444 26.37 -32.20 -10.87
CA GLY A 444 25.47 -33.25 -10.39
C GLY A 444 24.73 -32.93 -9.09
N ILE A 445 24.76 -31.67 -8.63
CA ILE A 445 24.06 -31.24 -7.42
C ILE A 445 22.66 -30.73 -7.80
N PRO A 446 21.57 -31.39 -7.38
CA PRO A 446 20.22 -30.94 -7.71
C PRO A 446 19.95 -29.56 -7.10
N SER A 447 19.43 -28.64 -7.91
CA SER A 447 19.20 -27.26 -7.48
C SER A 447 17.89 -26.72 -8.05
N ARG A 448 17.35 -25.67 -7.44
CA ARG A 448 16.20 -24.91 -7.93
C ARG A 448 16.32 -23.44 -7.57
N VAL A 449 15.71 -22.56 -8.36
CA VAL A 449 15.66 -21.13 -8.07
C VAL A 449 14.39 -20.83 -7.28
N VAL A 450 14.51 -19.96 -6.28
CA VAL A 450 13.38 -19.51 -5.48
C VAL A 450 13.25 -18.01 -5.59
N ASN A 451 12.03 -17.56 -5.88
CA ASN A 451 11.63 -16.16 -5.82
C ASN A 451 10.82 -15.90 -4.56
N GLY A 452 11.18 -14.81 -3.89
CA GLY A 452 10.50 -14.34 -2.70
C GLY A 452 10.95 -12.94 -2.32
N TYR A 453 11.00 -12.68 -1.01
CA TYR A 453 11.54 -11.44 -0.46
C TYR A 453 12.70 -11.73 0.49
N LEU A 454 13.68 -10.83 0.53
CA LEU A 454 14.83 -10.90 1.43
C LEU A 454 14.85 -9.72 2.41
N GLY A 455 14.93 -10.04 3.71
CA GLY A 455 15.09 -9.08 4.80
C GLY A 455 13.77 -8.49 5.29
N GLY A 456 13.76 -7.19 5.55
CA GLY A 456 12.60 -6.47 6.08
C GLY A 456 13.03 -5.39 7.07
N GLU A 457 12.34 -4.25 7.04
CA GLU A 457 12.60 -3.13 7.94
C GLU A 457 11.82 -3.33 9.24
N TRP A 458 12.46 -3.25 10.41
CA TRP A 458 11.74 -3.29 11.68
C TRP A 458 10.94 -2.01 11.88
N ASN A 459 9.61 -2.13 12.03
CA ASN A 459 8.75 -1.02 12.42
C ASN A 459 8.53 -1.06 13.96
N PRO A 460 9.13 -0.13 14.72
CA PRO A 460 9.03 -0.13 16.18
C PRO A 460 7.66 0.28 16.72
N TYR A 461 6.82 0.96 15.93
CA TYR A 461 5.50 1.41 16.37
C TYR A 461 4.45 0.29 16.34
N GLY A 462 4.58 -0.61 15.38
CA GLY A 462 3.66 -1.73 15.18
C GLY A 462 4.19 -3.09 15.60
N GLU A 463 5.47 -3.18 15.95
CA GLU A 463 6.17 -4.43 16.30
C GLU A 463 6.07 -5.50 15.20
N TYR A 464 6.35 -5.10 13.96
CA TYR A 464 6.40 -5.99 12.79
C TYR A 464 7.55 -5.63 11.86
N TYR A 465 7.92 -6.58 11.01
CA TYR A 465 8.81 -6.34 9.87
C TYR A 465 7.98 -5.85 8.67
N LEU A 466 8.40 -4.73 8.09
CA LEU A 466 7.85 -4.15 6.87
C LEU A 466 8.67 -4.63 5.67
N ILE A 467 8.04 -5.36 4.75
CA ILE A 467 8.65 -5.89 3.53
C ILE A 467 8.08 -5.11 2.35
N ARG A 468 8.97 -4.57 1.52
CA ARG A 468 8.64 -3.79 0.32
C ARG A 468 8.84 -4.61 -0.96
N GLN A 469 8.26 -4.15 -2.06
CA GLN A 469 8.53 -4.70 -3.39
C GLN A 469 10.02 -4.64 -3.74
N SER A 470 10.73 -3.60 -3.29
CA SER A 470 12.20 -3.47 -3.38
C SER A 470 13.01 -4.51 -2.60
N ASN A 471 12.35 -5.35 -1.80
CA ASN A 471 12.95 -6.50 -1.16
C ASN A 471 12.79 -7.79 -1.97
N ALA A 472 12.15 -7.77 -3.13
CA ALA A 472 12.05 -8.93 -4.01
C ALA A 472 13.44 -9.49 -4.29
N HIS A 473 13.61 -10.80 -4.22
CA HIS A 473 14.91 -11.44 -4.31
C HIS A 473 14.80 -12.86 -4.86
N SER A 474 15.85 -13.28 -5.55
CA SER A 474 15.99 -14.63 -6.10
C SER A 474 17.23 -15.29 -5.50
N TRP A 475 17.07 -16.52 -5.02
CA TRP A 475 18.17 -17.32 -4.47
C TRP A 475 18.08 -18.78 -4.94
N VAL A 476 19.01 -19.62 -4.50
CA VAL A 476 19.07 -21.04 -4.88
C VAL A 476 18.82 -21.91 -3.66
N GLU A 477 18.06 -22.98 -3.86
CA GLU A 477 18.04 -24.12 -2.93
C GLU A 477 18.75 -25.30 -3.61
N ALA A 478 19.73 -25.89 -2.93
CA ALA A 478 20.47 -27.06 -3.39
C ALA A 478 20.17 -28.26 -2.48
N TYR A 479 19.96 -29.43 -3.06
CA TYR A 479 19.63 -30.64 -2.31
C TYR A 479 20.89 -31.47 -2.00
N PHE A 480 21.02 -31.88 -0.74
CA PHE A 480 22.05 -32.81 -0.28
C PHE A 480 21.39 -33.97 0.46
N ALA A 481 21.81 -35.21 0.21
CA ALA A 481 21.13 -36.39 0.77
C ALA A 481 21.08 -36.42 2.31
N ASP A 482 22.11 -35.90 2.99
CA ASP A 482 22.23 -35.84 4.45
C ASP A 482 21.57 -34.60 5.07
N ARG A 483 21.24 -33.57 4.28
CA ARG A 483 20.75 -32.26 4.78
C ARG A 483 19.49 -31.75 4.11
N GLY A 484 18.98 -32.47 3.12
CA GLY A 484 17.92 -32.04 2.22
C GLY A 484 18.21 -30.69 1.54
N TRP A 485 17.18 -29.86 1.37
CA TRP A 485 17.30 -28.58 0.67
C TRP A 485 17.96 -27.52 1.55
N VAL A 486 19.04 -26.93 1.03
CA VAL A 486 19.84 -25.91 1.70
C VAL A 486 19.84 -24.64 0.85
N THR A 487 19.51 -23.52 1.49
CA THR A 487 19.55 -22.19 0.88
C THR A 487 20.99 -21.72 0.65
N LEU A 488 21.25 -21.24 -0.57
CA LEU A 488 22.48 -20.63 -1.04
C LEU A 488 22.13 -19.29 -1.71
N ASP A 489 22.84 -18.22 -1.34
CA ASP A 489 22.66 -16.91 -1.95
C ASP A 489 23.99 -16.39 -2.54
N PRO A 490 24.15 -16.49 -3.87
CA PRO A 490 25.34 -16.00 -4.57
C PRO A 490 25.37 -14.48 -4.70
N THR A 491 24.32 -13.76 -4.28
CA THR A 491 24.21 -12.32 -4.48
C THR A 491 25.09 -11.56 -3.50
N PRO A 492 25.92 -10.60 -3.98
CA PRO A 492 26.67 -9.70 -3.11
C PRO A 492 25.73 -8.88 -2.20
N PRO A 493 26.10 -8.62 -0.94
CA PRO A 493 25.27 -7.81 -0.05
C PRO A 493 25.20 -6.38 -0.60
N VAL A 494 23.98 -5.92 -0.89
CA VAL A 494 23.73 -4.54 -1.29
C VAL A 494 23.60 -3.69 -0.03
N LEU A 495 24.53 -2.76 0.19
CA LEU A 495 24.38 -1.72 1.20
C LEU A 495 23.20 -0.82 0.79
N ARG A 496 22.01 -1.11 1.32
CA ARG A 496 20.87 -0.20 1.18
C ARG A 496 21.19 1.03 2.04
N PRO A 497 21.27 2.24 1.46
CA PRO A 497 21.47 3.44 2.25
C PRO A 497 20.35 3.52 3.27
N SER A 498 20.70 3.43 4.55
CA SER A 498 19.76 3.75 5.62
C SER A 498 19.46 5.23 5.45
N GLY A 499 18.25 5.56 4.98
CA GLY A 499 17.80 6.95 4.94
C GLY A 499 17.97 7.57 6.32
N SER A 500 18.15 8.90 6.40
CA SER A 500 18.30 9.59 7.69
C SER A 500 17.26 9.09 8.69
N ASP A 501 17.67 8.75 9.92
CA ASP A 501 16.82 8.11 10.94
C ASP A 501 15.46 8.79 11.16
N LEU A 502 15.37 10.10 10.90
CA LEU A 502 14.12 10.87 11.00
C LEU A 502 13.12 10.54 9.88
N LEU A 503 13.60 10.41 8.63
CA LEU A 503 12.74 10.09 7.49
C LEU A 503 12.22 8.66 7.59
N SER A 504 13.06 7.70 7.97
CA SER A 504 12.65 6.30 8.19
C SER A 504 11.66 6.18 9.36
N SER A 505 11.89 6.88 10.46
CA SER A 505 10.94 6.93 11.57
C SER A 505 9.58 7.49 11.17
N PHE A 506 9.55 8.54 10.33
CA PHE A 506 8.29 9.11 9.82
C PHE A 506 7.56 8.14 8.89
N THR A 507 8.26 7.47 7.97
CA THR A 507 7.64 6.48 7.07
C THR A 507 7.10 5.28 7.84
N HIS A 508 7.81 4.81 8.87
CA HIS A 508 7.33 3.75 9.77
C HIS A 508 6.10 4.17 10.58
N LEU A 509 6.05 5.42 11.06
CA LEU A 509 4.87 5.96 11.74
C LEU A 509 3.66 6.05 10.80
N VAL A 510 3.85 6.56 9.58
CA VAL A 510 2.77 6.65 8.59
C VAL A 510 2.26 5.25 8.21
N ASP A 511 3.14 4.27 8.00
CA ASP A 511 2.74 2.88 7.72
C ASP A 511 1.96 2.27 8.88
N PHE A 512 2.38 2.53 10.12
CA PHE A 512 1.64 2.11 11.31
C PHE A 512 0.23 2.73 11.36
N LEU A 513 0.11 4.05 11.10
CA LEU A 513 -1.18 4.73 11.06
C LEU A 513 -2.07 4.17 9.95
N ARG A 514 -1.49 3.84 8.79
CA ARG A 514 -2.18 3.18 7.67
C ARG A 514 -2.72 1.82 8.05
N MET A 515 -1.93 1.01 8.74
CA MET A 515 -2.40 -0.27 9.25
C MET A 515 -3.53 -0.14 10.27
N ARG A 516 -3.45 0.84 11.17
CA ARG A 516 -4.50 1.09 12.15
C ARG A 516 -5.78 1.58 11.50
N TRP A 517 -5.69 2.51 10.54
CA TRP A 517 -6.81 2.97 9.74
C TRP A 517 -7.48 1.81 8.99
N TYR A 518 -6.68 1.00 8.29
CA TYR A 518 -7.21 -0.13 7.54
C TYR A 518 -7.91 -1.14 8.46
N ARG A 519 -7.28 -1.57 9.56
CA ARG A 519 -7.86 -2.58 10.47
C ARG A 519 -9.09 -2.10 11.22
N HIS A 520 -9.09 -0.84 11.70
CA HIS A 520 -10.09 -0.33 12.63
C HIS A 520 -11.14 0.57 11.98
N VAL A 521 -10.93 1.01 10.74
CA VAL A 521 -11.90 1.85 10.01
C VAL A 521 -12.42 1.14 8.77
N ILE A 522 -11.54 0.68 7.87
CA ILE A 522 -11.94 0.04 6.61
C ILE A 522 -12.47 -1.38 6.86
N ASN A 523 -11.70 -2.21 7.56
CA ASN A 523 -12.05 -3.60 7.92
C ASN A 523 -12.68 -3.70 9.32
N PHE A 524 -13.29 -2.62 9.80
CA PHE A 524 -14.06 -2.64 11.03
C PHE A 524 -15.25 -3.61 10.88
N SER A 525 -15.27 -4.65 11.71
CA SER A 525 -16.21 -5.77 11.55
C SER A 525 -17.31 -5.78 12.60
N PHE A 526 -18.38 -6.52 12.33
CA PHE A 526 -19.41 -6.79 13.35
C PHE A 526 -18.83 -7.46 14.61
N GLY A 527 -17.77 -8.25 14.46
CA GLY A 527 -17.04 -8.82 15.61
C GLY A 527 -16.41 -7.75 16.49
N ASP A 528 -15.82 -6.71 15.89
CA ASP A 528 -15.24 -5.59 16.63
C ASP A 528 -16.34 -4.76 17.33
N GLN A 529 -17.47 -4.53 16.65
CA GLN A 529 -18.65 -3.88 17.25
C GLN A 529 -19.16 -4.66 18.46
N TYR A 530 -19.34 -5.97 18.29
CA TYR A 530 -19.79 -6.84 19.37
C TYR A 530 -18.82 -6.82 20.56
N GLN A 531 -17.51 -6.81 20.32
CA GLN A 531 -16.51 -6.67 21.39
C GLN A 531 -16.64 -5.34 22.15
N ILE A 532 -16.88 -4.21 21.46
CA ILE A 532 -17.11 -2.92 22.13
C ILE A 532 -18.40 -2.95 22.98
N PHE A 533 -19.51 -3.45 22.42
CA PHE A 533 -20.79 -3.53 23.13
C PHE A 533 -20.75 -4.49 24.33
N THR A 534 -19.99 -5.59 24.22
CA THR A 534 -19.82 -6.54 25.34
C THR A 534 -18.85 -6.03 26.40
N ALA A 535 -17.82 -5.27 26.02
CA ALA A 535 -16.92 -4.61 26.96
C ALA A 535 -17.65 -3.59 27.84
N ILE A 536 -18.67 -2.90 27.31
CA ILE A 536 -19.54 -1.99 28.08
C ILE A 536 -20.37 -2.75 29.13
N LYS A 537 -20.69 -4.03 28.90
CA LYS A 537 -21.49 -4.86 29.83
C LYS A 537 -20.66 -5.57 30.91
N ARG A 538 -19.32 -5.65 30.76
CA ARG A 538 -18.39 -6.23 31.76
C ARG A 538 -17.05 -5.46 31.76
N PRO A 539 -17.01 -4.26 32.38
CA PRO A 539 -15.82 -3.40 32.40
C PRO A 539 -14.63 -4.04 33.13
N ASP A 540 -14.90 -5.02 33.99
CA ASP A 540 -13.96 -5.84 34.76
C ASP A 540 -13.12 -6.81 33.91
N ILE A 541 -13.59 -7.18 32.71
CA ILE A 541 -12.87 -8.11 31.80
C ILE A 541 -11.91 -7.35 30.84
N TRP A 542 -12.04 -6.02 30.73
CA TRP A 542 -11.28 -5.22 29.76
C TRP A 542 -9.92 -4.73 30.28
N PHE A 543 -9.71 -4.62 31.61
CA PHE A 543 -8.42 -4.21 32.18
C PHE A 543 -7.37 -5.33 32.25
N GLY A 544 -7.54 -6.40 31.45
CA GLY A 544 -6.55 -7.46 31.23
C GLY A 544 -5.70 -7.21 29.98
N SER A 545 -4.41 -6.96 30.21
CA SER A 545 -3.22 -6.95 29.31
C SER A 545 -3.20 -6.16 27.97
N GLY A 546 -4.32 -5.87 27.30
CA GLY A 546 -4.30 -5.25 25.95
C GLY A 546 -4.10 -3.73 25.90
N LEU A 547 -4.59 -2.97 26.89
CA LEU A 547 -4.53 -1.50 26.92
C LEU A 547 -3.54 -0.90 27.92
N ARG A 548 -2.81 -1.73 28.67
CA ARG A 548 -1.75 -1.22 29.56
C ARG A 548 -0.61 -0.52 28.82
N HIS A 549 -0.52 -0.67 27.49
CA HIS A 549 0.50 -0.01 26.67
C HIS A 549 0.05 1.32 26.04
N PHE A 550 -1.21 1.76 26.23
CA PHE A 550 -1.65 3.09 25.83
C PHE A 550 -1.70 4.01 27.05
N SER A 551 -0.53 4.29 27.63
CA SER A 551 -0.44 5.20 28.77
C SER A 551 -0.36 6.66 28.31
N LEU A 552 -0.85 7.58 29.14
CA LEU A 552 -0.60 9.02 28.99
C LEU A 552 0.92 9.36 29.01
N THR A 553 1.76 8.46 29.53
CA THR A 553 3.22 8.59 29.48
C THR A 553 3.80 8.24 28.10
N GLU A 554 3.20 7.32 27.34
CA GLU A 554 3.51 7.17 25.91
C GLU A 554 3.09 8.43 25.15
N LEU A 555 1.88 8.97 25.38
CA LEU A 555 1.43 10.23 24.77
C LEU A 555 2.39 11.41 25.06
N ARG A 556 3.12 11.39 26.18
CA ARG A 556 4.18 12.36 26.53
C ARG A 556 5.50 12.12 25.76
N LYS A 557 5.80 10.89 25.32
CA LYS A 557 6.87 10.57 24.36
C LYS A 557 6.50 10.99 22.92
N TRP A 558 5.22 11.17 22.64
CA TRP A 558 4.72 11.66 21.34
C TRP A 558 4.86 13.19 21.19
N LEU A 559 4.86 13.95 22.29
CA LEU A 559 5.00 15.42 22.23
C LEU A 559 6.32 15.87 21.56
N PRO A 560 7.49 15.31 21.90
CA PRO A 560 8.76 15.66 21.25
C PRO A 560 8.75 15.36 19.73
N ALA A 561 8.22 14.20 19.32
CA ALA A 561 8.14 13.78 17.92
C ALA A 561 7.18 14.67 17.08
N PHE A 562 6.10 15.17 17.70
CA PHE A 562 5.21 16.16 17.08
C PHE A 562 5.83 17.56 16.99
N THR A 563 6.73 17.91 17.92
CA THR A 563 7.39 19.23 17.95
C THR A 563 8.63 19.32 17.04
N SER A 564 9.22 18.20 16.62
CA SER A 564 10.48 18.16 15.86
C SER A 564 10.35 18.03 14.34
N SER A 565 9.15 17.81 13.79
CA SER A 565 8.94 17.60 12.34
C SER A 565 8.12 18.71 11.71
N TRP A 566 8.77 19.86 11.53
CA TRP A 566 8.25 21.07 10.89
C TRP A 566 8.22 20.93 9.35
N ILE A 567 7.29 20.15 8.81
CA ILE A 567 6.93 20.27 7.37
C ILE A 567 5.42 20.47 7.21
N GLY A 568 4.59 19.75 7.98
CA GLY A 568 3.13 19.95 7.98
C GLY A 568 2.70 21.27 8.63
N LEU A 569 3.26 21.59 9.81
CA LEU A 569 2.95 22.83 10.52
C LEU A 569 3.41 24.08 9.75
N PRO A 570 4.60 24.18 9.12
CA PRO A 570 4.96 25.32 8.28
C PRO A 570 4.30 25.34 6.89
N LEU A 571 3.72 24.24 6.38
CA LEU A 571 2.82 24.30 5.22
C LEU A 571 1.44 24.84 5.61
N LEU A 572 0.90 24.44 6.76
CA LEU A 572 -0.37 24.94 7.28
C LEU A 572 -0.24 26.38 7.78
N LEU A 573 0.81 26.67 8.56
CA LEU A 573 1.23 28.02 8.94
C LEU A 573 1.75 28.81 7.74
N GLY A 574 2.27 28.17 6.69
CA GLY A 574 2.71 28.80 5.45
C GLY A 574 1.53 29.18 4.56
N CYS A 575 0.48 28.37 4.49
CA CYS A 575 -0.80 28.71 3.88
C CYS A 575 -1.52 29.78 4.69
N LEU A 576 -1.46 29.72 6.02
CA LEU A 576 -1.99 30.75 6.91
C LEU A 576 -1.15 32.04 6.87
N ALA A 577 0.17 31.95 6.71
CA ALA A 577 1.10 33.08 6.63
C ALA A 577 1.13 33.69 5.23
N LEU A 578 0.97 32.91 4.16
CA LEU A 578 0.70 33.39 2.81
C LEU A 578 -0.68 34.03 2.77
N GLY A 579 -1.69 33.41 3.38
CA GLY A 579 -3.00 34.03 3.62
C GLY A 579 -2.87 35.36 4.37
N TRP A 580 -2.07 35.40 5.44
CA TRP A 580 -1.82 36.59 6.27
C TRP A 580 -0.98 37.67 5.56
N HIS A 581 0.02 37.28 4.78
CA HIS A 581 0.87 38.18 4.00
C HIS A 581 0.10 38.77 2.82
N TRP A 582 -0.74 37.98 2.17
CA TRP A 582 -1.66 38.43 1.12
C TRP A 582 -2.76 39.34 1.69
N LEU A 583 -3.29 39.03 2.88
CA LEU A 583 -4.17 39.90 3.66
C LEU A 583 -3.51 41.24 4.06
N LYS A 584 -2.20 41.24 4.38
CA LYS A 584 -1.44 42.47 4.65
C LYS A 584 -1.23 43.32 3.40
N LYS A 585 -0.93 42.71 2.25
CA LYS A 585 -0.74 43.43 0.98
C LYS A 585 -2.02 44.15 0.53
N ILE A 586 -3.16 43.48 0.63
CA ILE A 586 -4.49 44.05 0.33
C ILE A 586 -4.85 45.19 1.28
N LYS A 587 -4.41 45.13 2.55
CA LYS A 587 -4.64 46.22 3.53
C LYS A 587 -3.74 47.44 3.28
N SER A 588 -2.63 47.30 2.54
CA SER A 588 -1.67 48.38 2.24
C SER A 588 -1.92 49.15 0.94
N GLY A 589 -2.94 48.79 0.15
CA GLY A 589 -3.27 49.51 -1.09
C GLY A 589 -2.17 49.50 -2.16
N LYS A 590 -1.34 48.45 -2.21
CA LYS A 590 -0.35 48.21 -3.26
C LYS A 590 -0.55 46.86 -3.93
#